data_AF-A0A2E4LRH8-F1
#
_entry.id   AF-A0A2E4LRH8-F1
#
_cell.length_a   1.000
_cell.length_b   1.000
_cell.length_c   1.000
_cell.angle_alpha   90.00
_cell.angle_beta   90.00
_cell.angle_gamma   90.00
#
_symmetry.space_group_name_H-M   'P 1'
#
loop_
_entity.id
_entity.type
_entity.pdbx_description
1 polymer ?
#
loop_
_entity_poly.entity_id
_entity_poly.type
_entity_poly.pdbx_seq_one_letter_code
_entity_poly.pdbx_strand_id
1 'polypeptide(L)' 'MINLTPFSLENPVEVSQETFNNLVQMREKGWSHCDSKEECLAKLHYLRTGFSQGKIAKGDFNEREKKIVVSYWNRGS' A
#
# COMPACT_ATOMS: atom_id res chain seq x y z
N MET A 1 -7.55 -1.51 -14.74
CA MET A 1 -6.28 -1.01 -14.19
C MET A 1 -6.58 -0.32 -12.86
N ILE A 2 -5.72 -0.48 -11.86
CA ILE A 2 -5.82 0.23 -10.57
C ILE A 2 -4.72 1.29 -10.55
N ASN A 3 -5.12 2.55 -10.36
CA ASN A 3 -4.20 3.67 -10.21
C ASN A 3 -3.75 3.80 -8.74
N LEU A 4 -2.48 3.48 -8.50
CA LEU A 4 -1.85 3.52 -7.17
C LEU A 4 -1.41 4.92 -6.74
N THR A 5 -1.34 5.87 -7.67
CA THR A 5 -1.00 7.28 -7.41
C THR A 5 -2.05 8.19 -8.05
N PRO A 6 -3.28 8.23 -7.53
CA PRO A 6 -4.41 8.93 -8.17
C PRO A 6 -4.23 10.46 -8.29
N PHE A 7 -3.25 11.03 -7.59
CA PHE A 7 -2.94 12.46 -7.63
C PHE A 7 -1.71 12.80 -8.50
N SER A 8 -1.03 11.80 -9.08
CA SER A 8 0.10 12.03 -9.99
C SER A 8 -0.41 12.38 -11.38
N LEU A 9 -0.06 13.57 -11.87
CA LEU A 9 -0.51 14.07 -13.18
C LEU A 9 0.33 13.56 -14.36
N GLU A 10 1.65 13.42 -14.19
CA GLU A 10 2.54 13.12 -15.32
C GLU A 10 2.82 11.62 -15.50
N ASN A 11 2.93 10.87 -14.40
CA ASN A 11 3.28 9.45 -14.43
C ASN A 11 2.52 8.68 -13.34
N PRO A 12 1.21 8.42 -13.55
CA PRO A 12 0.46 7.59 -12.63
C PRO A 12 1.00 6.16 -12.64
N VAL A 13 1.18 5.58 -11.45
CA VAL A 13 1.55 4.17 -11.32
C VAL A 13 0.28 3.35 -11.42
N GLU A 14 0.11 2.64 -12.53
CA GLU A 14 -1.04 1.77 -12.76
C GLU A 14 -0.64 0.31 -12.82
N VAL A 15 -1.43 -0.55 -12.18
CA VAL A 15 -1.23 -2.00 -12.18
C VAL A 15 -2.49 -2.74 -12.58
N SER A 16 -2.33 -3.97 -13.07
CA SER A 16 -3.48 -4.84 -13.31
C SER A 16 -4.13 -5.28 -11.98
N GLN A 17 -5.37 -5.76 -12.01
CA GLN A 17 -6.04 -6.29 -10.82
C GLN A 17 -5.28 -7.50 -10.26
N GLU A 18 -4.75 -8.36 -11.12
CA GLU A 18 -3.97 -9.54 -10.72
C GLU A 18 -2.68 -9.11 -10.01
N THR A 19 -1.93 -8.19 -10.61
CA THR A 19 -0.71 -7.63 -10.01
C THR A 19 -1.00 -6.98 -8.67
N PHE A 20 -2.07 -6.20 -8.57
CA PHE A 20 -2.50 -5.58 -7.32
C PHE A 20 -2.78 -6.63 -6.23
N ASN A 21 -3.55 -7.67 -6.56
CA ASN A 21 -3.90 -8.73 -5.63
C ASN A 21 -2.64 -9.44 -5.12
N ASN A 22 -1.70 -9.74 -6.03
CA ASN A 22 -0.43 -10.36 -5.68
C ASN A 22 0.37 -9.48 -4.72
N LEU A 23 0.54 -8.19 -5.04
CA LEU A 23 1.28 -7.22 -4.20
C LEU A 23 0.68 -7.07 -2.80
N VAL A 24 -0.65 -7.03 -2.68
CA VAL A 24 -1.34 -6.90 -1.38
C VAL A 24 -1.21 -8.15 -0.52
N GLN A 25 -1.06 -9.33 -1.14
CA GLN A 25 -0.94 -10.61 -0.45
C GLN A 25 0.50 -10.92 0.01
N MET A 26 1.51 -10.19 -0.48
CA MET A 26 2.90 -10.38 -0.08
C MET A 26 3.08 -10.09 1.42
N ARG A 27 3.58 -11.08 2.16
CA ARG A 27 3.66 -11.05 3.63
C ARG A 27 4.85 -11.81 4.20
N GLU A 28 5.86 -12.13 3.39
CA GLU A 28 7.01 -12.95 3.80
C GLU A 28 7.76 -12.39 5.01
N LYS A 29 7.80 -11.06 5.17
CA LYS A 29 8.41 -10.34 6.30
C LYS A 29 7.38 -9.57 7.14
N GLY A 30 6.11 -9.98 7.07
CA GLY A 30 4.97 -9.26 7.64
C GLY A 30 4.28 -8.34 6.64
N TRP A 31 2.99 -8.07 6.85
CA TRP A 31 2.17 -7.37 5.86
C TRP A 31 2.62 -5.92 5.61
N SER A 32 3.13 -5.24 6.64
CA SER A 32 3.64 -3.86 6.50
C SER A 32 5.02 -3.76 5.89
N HIS A 33 5.75 -4.87 5.73
CA HIS A 33 7.03 -4.88 5.01
C HIS A 33 6.77 -4.73 3.52
N CYS A 34 7.55 -3.90 2.84
CA CYS A 34 7.44 -3.66 1.39
C CYS A 34 8.84 -3.67 0.77
N ASP A 35 9.08 -4.56 -0.18
CA ASP A 35 10.36 -4.67 -0.88
C ASP A 35 10.40 -3.76 -2.13
N SER A 36 9.26 -3.36 -2.69
CA SER A 36 9.18 -2.46 -3.86
C SER A 36 8.29 -1.23 -3.64
N LYS A 37 8.41 -0.24 -4.55
CA LYS A 37 7.57 0.97 -4.52
C LYS A 37 6.12 0.61 -4.81
N GLU A 38 5.91 -0.26 -5.78
CA GLU A 38 4.62 -0.77 -6.23
C GLU A 38 3.90 -1.52 -5.10
N GLU A 39 4.63 -2.35 -4.35
CA GLU A 39 4.07 -3.08 -3.19
C GLU A 39 3.61 -2.12 -2.10
N CYS A 40 4.45 -1.13 -1.76
CA CYS A 40 4.12 -0.10 -0.78
C CYS A 40 2.86 0.67 -1.19
N LEU A 41 2.80 1.13 -2.44
CA LEU A 41 1.66 1.87 -2.95
C LEU A 41 0.38 1.00 -3.02
N ALA A 42 0.49 -0.27 -3.42
CA ALA A 42 -0.63 -1.19 -3.48
C ALA A 42 -1.22 -1.47 -2.09
N LYS A 43 -0.37 -1.73 -1.09
CA LYS A 43 -0.79 -1.94 0.29
C LYS A 43 -1.41 -0.69 0.92
N LEU A 44 -0.86 0.49 0.65
CA LEU A 44 -1.46 1.77 1.06
C LEU A 44 -2.83 1.98 0.41
N HIS A 45 -2.95 1.71 -0.89
CA HIS A 45 -4.22 1.83 -1.61
C HIS A 45 -5.27 0.88 -1.03
N TYR A 46 -4.90 -0.37 -0.74
CA TYR A 46 -5.77 -1.35 -0.09
C TYR A 46 -6.20 -0.87 1.31
N LEU A 47 -5.27 -0.41 2.12
CA LEU A 47 -5.52 0.06 3.49
C LEU A 47 -6.47 1.27 3.50
N ARG A 48 -6.23 2.25 2.64
CA ARG A 48 -7.05 3.47 2.51
C ARG A 48 -8.46 3.15 2.01
N THR A 49 -8.58 2.22 1.07
CA THR A 49 -9.89 1.72 0.62
C THR A 49 -10.66 1.03 1.76
N GLY A 50 -9.98 0.22 2.57
CA GLY A 50 -10.60 -0.39 3.75
C GLY A 50 -11.08 0.63 4.78
N PHE A 51 -10.29 1.68 5.02
CA PHE A 51 -10.65 2.78 5.91
C PHE A 51 -11.84 3.60 5.38
N SER A 52 -11.85 3.96 4.09
CA SER A 52 -12.96 4.71 3.49
C SER A 52 -14.28 3.94 3.48
N GLN A 53 -14.21 2.61 3.42
CA GLN A 53 -15.37 1.71 3.54
C GLN A 53 -15.81 1.46 5.00
N GLY A 54 -15.13 2.05 5.99
CA GLY A 54 -15.45 1.86 7.41
C GLY A 54 -15.07 0.49 7.98
N LYS A 55 -14.27 -0.30 7.25
CA LYS A 55 -13.82 -1.65 7.68
C LYS A 55 -12.67 -1.61 8.68
N ILE A 56 -12.03 -0.44 8.84
CA ILE A 56 -10.84 -0.25 9.66
C ILE A 56 -11.08 0.98 10.54
N ALA A 57 -10.84 0.86 11.84
CA ALA A 57 -10.92 2.00 12.74
C ALA A 57 -9.75 2.96 12.48
N LYS A 58 -9.93 4.25 12.78
CA LYS A 58 -8.91 5.29 12.56
C LYS A 58 -7.57 4.98 13.28
N GLY A 59 -7.63 4.42 14.49
CA GLY A 59 -6.43 4.03 15.24
C GLY A 59 -5.62 2.96 14.51
N ASP A 60 -6.29 1.88 14.10
CA ASP A 60 -5.66 0.79 13.35
C ASP A 60 -5.13 1.25 11.99
N PHE A 61 -5.88 2.12 11.30
CA PHE A 61 -5.45 2.72 10.04
C PHE A 61 -4.14 3.49 10.22
N ASN A 62 -4.08 4.40 11.18
CA ASN A 62 -2.90 5.23 11.43
C ASN A 62 -1.67 4.40 11.78
N GLU A 63 -1.84 3.38 12.63
CA GLU A 63 -0.73 2.51 13.03
C GLU A 63 -0.19 1.72 11.84
N ARG A 64 -1.08 1.11 11.04
CA ARG A 64 -0.70 0.30 9.89
C ARG A 64 -0.12 1.13 8.76
N GLU A 65 -0.67 2.31 8.48
CA GLU A 65 -0.15 3.24 7.48
C GLU A 65 1.27 3.67 7.85
N LYS A 66 1.49 4.06 9.12
CA LYS A 66 2.82 4.42 9.62
C LYS A 66 3.81 3.28 9.47
N LYS A 67 3.43 2.04 9.83
CA LYS A 67 4.30 0.87 9.69
C LYS A 67 4.72 0.63 8.25
N ILE A 68 3.80 0.73 7.29
CA ILE A 68 4.11 0.58 5.85
C ILE A 68 5.11 1.65 5.39
N VAL A 69 4.81 2.92 5.67
CA VAL A 69 5.65 4.04 5.20
C VAL A 69 7.05 3.98 5.80
N VAL A 70 7.16 3.74 7.11
CA VAL A 70 8.45 3.65 7.80
C VAL A 70 9.24 2.43 7.33
N SER A 71 8.59 1.27 7.18
CA SER A 71 9.26 0.06 6.70
C SER A 71 9.83 0.24 5.29
N TYR A 72 9.07 0.88 4.40
CA TYR A 72 9.54 1.15 3.05
C TYR A 72 10.70 2.16 3.04
N TRP A 73 10.60 3.23 3.82
CA TRP A 73 11.65 4.25 3.93
C TRP A 73 12.95 3.67 4.48
N ASN A 74 12.87 2.82 5.49
CA ASN A 74 14.03 2.22 6.14
C ASN A 74 14.69 1.09 5.34
N ARG A 75 14.11 0.63 4.23
CA ARG A 75 14.74 -0.43 3.41
C ARG A 75 16.10 -0.02 2.84
N GLY A 76 16.34 1.29 2.70
CA GLY A 76 17.55 1.86 2.12
C GLY A 76 18.57 2.39 3.14
N SER A 77 18.36 2.14 4.45
CA SER A 77 19.29 2.51 5.51
C SER A 77 20.21 1.36 5.92
#